data_AF-A0A954BR08-F1
#
_entry.id   AF-A0A954BR08-F1
#
_cell.length_a   1.000
_cell.length_b   1.000
_cell.length_c   1.000
_cell.angle_alpha   90.00
_cell.angle_beta   90.00
_cell.angle_gamma   90.00
#
_symmetry.space_group_name_H-M   'P 1'
#
loop_
_entity.id
_entity.type
_entity.pdbx_description
1 polymer ?
#
loop_
_entity_poly.entity_id
_entity_poly.type
_entity_poly.pdbx_seq_one_letter_code
_entity_poly.pdbx_strand_id
1 'polypeptide(L)'
;DFAIQCSPDHPWIKEHPDWFKWRPDGSIRYAENPPKKYEDIVNVEFYEHDGTTPKTDLWIELRDIVQFWIDHGVKIFRVDNPHTKALPFWEWLIHDIQDRHPDAIFLAEAFTRPKLMKALAKLGFTQSYSYFTWRTTKWDLRMYLEELTQSDAKEYMRANFFANTPDILPLHLQTGGRPAFLQRAVLAATLNSTYGIYNGFELCEAEAVPGKEEYLNSEKYQYKVWDWDRPGNIRDWITRLNMIRHTNPAMQEYENLEFYASDDDNVLVYGKITEDRSNFVMCAVNLDPHHPHEAHFELPLWKLNLPDWATVTVEDLIGGYSFEWTGKHQHVWIDNNHPAFIWRIEPK
;
A
#
# COMPACT_ATOMS: atom_id res chain seq x y z
N ASP A 1 -10.44 5.43 10.65
CA ASP A 1 -10.33 3.97 10.81
C ASP A 1 -11.70 3.44 11.18
N PHE A 2 -12.13 2.32 10.62
CA PHE A 2 -13.38 1.66 10.98
C PHE A 2 -13.08 0.23 11.44
N ALA A 3 -13.06 0.04 12.76
CA ALA A 3 -12.78 -1.23 13.40
C ALA A 3 -14.05 -1.75 14.08
N ILE A 4 -14.61 -2.86 13.57
CA ILE A 4 -15.80 -3.50 14.15
C ILE A 4 -15.37 -4.42 15.28
N GLN A 5 -15.27 -3.83 16.47
CA GLN A 5 -14.91 -4.47 17.73
C GLN A 5 -15.22 -3.52 18.88
N CYS A 6 -15.22 -4.04 20.11
CA CYS A 6 -15.51 -3.25 21.30
C CYS A 6 -14.47 -3.52 22.38
N SER A 7 -14.12 -2.52 23.17
CA SER A 7 -13.47 -2.75 24.47
C SER A 7 -14.48 -3.35 25.47
N PRO A 8 -14.03 -4.03 26.53
CA PRO A 8 -14.92 -4.61 27.54
C PRO A 8 -15.85 -3.61 28.25
N ASP A 9 -15.53 -2.32 28.21
CA ASP A 9 -16.30 -1.21 28.80
C ASP A 9 -17.18 -0.47 27.79
N HIS A 10 -17.19 -0.88 26.51
CA HIS A 10 -18.04 -0.28 25.49
C HIS A 10 -19.54 -0.41 25.87
N PRO A 11 -20.37 0.63 25.66
CA PRO A 11 -21.79 0.62 26.04
C PRO A 11 -22.57 -0.58 25.49
N TRP A 12 -22.29 -1.00 24.25
CA TRP A 12 -22.93 -2.17 23.62
C TRP A 12 -22.78 -3.46 24.42
N ILE A 13 -21.72 -3.63 25.21
CA ILE A 13 -21.56 -4.82 26.07
C ILE A 13 -22.72 -4.95 27.07
N LYS A 14 -23.24 -3.82 27.56
CA LYS A 14 -24.37 -3.76 28.50
C LYS A 14 -25.72 -3.59 27.80
N GLU A 15 -25.75 -2.74 26.77
CA GLU A 15 -26.99 -2.31 26.11
C GLU A 15 -27.45 -3.31 25.04
N HIS A 16 -26.52 -4.03 24.41
CA HIS A 16 -26.76 -5.00 23.34
C HIS A 16 -26.01 -6.31 23.58
N PRO A 17 -26.26 -7.01 24.70
CA PRO A 17 -25.52 -8.23 25.04
C PRO A 17 -25.70 -9.33 23.98
N ASP A 18 -26.79 -9.33 23.23
CA ASP A 18 -27.07 -10.29 22.15
C ASP A 18 -26.20 -10.09 20.90
N TRP A 19 -25.50 -8.96 20.78
CA TRP A 19 -24.51 -8.73 19.71
C TRP A 19 -23.17 -9.40 19.98
N PHE A 20 -23.01 -10.08 21.13
CA PHE A 20 -21.76 -10.72 21.52
C PHE A 20 -21.96 -12.20 21.84
N LYS A 21 -20.90 -12.98 21.63
CA LYS A 21 -20.88 -14.39 22.00
C LYS A 21 -20.41 -14.59 23.43
N TRP A 22 -21.36 -14.78 24.34
CA TRP A 22 -21.11 -15.10 25.74
C TRP A 22 -20.79 -16.59 25.94
N ARG A 23 -19.80 -16.87 26.77
CA ARG A 23 -19.50 -18.21 27.25
C ARG A 23 -20.46 -18.60 28.38
N PRO A 24 -20.59 -19.90 28.70
CA PRO A 24 -21.44 -20.37 29.80
C PRO A 24 -21.08 -19.78 31.17
N ASP A 25 -19.83 -19.33 31.35
CA ASP A 25 -19.35 -18.69 32.58
C ASP A 25 -19.64 -17.18 32.65
N GLY A 26 -20.31 -16.62 31.64
CA GLY A 26 -20.64 -15.20 31.54
C GLY A 26 -19.49 -14.32 31.05
N SER A 27 -18.38 -14.89 30.56
CA SER A 27 -17.30 -14.12 29.93
C SER A 27 -17.45 -14.03 28.40
N ILE A 28 -16.87 -13.00 27.79
CA ILE A 28 -16.71 -12.90 26.33
C ILE A 28 -15.26 -13.24 25.98
N ARG A 29 -15.04 -14.04 24.93
CA ARG A 29 -13.69 -14.31 24.45
C ARG A 29 -13.12 -13.07 23.77
N TYR A 30 -11.90 -12.69 24.14
CA TYR A 30 -11.17 -11.61 23.47
C TYR A 30 -10.88 -11.92 21.99
N ALA A 31 -10.63 -10.88 21.20
CA ALA A 31 -10.34 -11.05 19.77
C ALA A 31 -8.94 -11.64 19.53
N GLU A 32 -8.80 -12.43 18.46
CA GLU A 32 -7.54 -13.05 18.07
C GLU A 32 -7.36 -12.96 16.55
N ASN A 33 -6.12 -12.75 16.11
CA ASN A 33 -5.69 -12.97 14.73
C ASN A 33 -4.38 -13.77 14.77
N PRO A 34 -4.45 -15.11 14.90
CA PRO A 34 -3.30 -15.92 15.25
C PRO A 34 -2.06 -15.64 14.37
N PRO A 35 -0.87 -15.45 14.97
CA PRO A 35 -0.55 -15.69 16.38
C PRO A 35 -0.88 -14.52 17.35
N LYS A 36 -1.40 -13.39 16.85
CA LYS A 36 -1.70 -12.21 17.67
C LYS A 36 -2.96 -12.42 18.53
N LYS A 37 -2.92 -11.88 19.74
CA LYS A 37 -4.04 -11.86 20.71
C LYS A 37 -4.29 -10.42 21.12
N TYR A 38 -5.56 -10.06 21.26
CA TYR A 38 -5.98 -8.70 21.62
C TYR A 38 -6.90 -8.77 22.83
N GLU A 39 -6.30 -8.87 24.02
CA GLU A 39 -7.02 -9.10 25.29
C GLU A 39 -7.89 -7.90 25.73
N ASP A 40 -7.65 -6.74 25.12
CA ASP A 40 -8.30 -5.46 25.35
C ASP A 40 -9.57 -5.24 24.51
N ILE A 41 -9.90 -6.17 23.59
CA ILE A 41 -11.06 -6.05 22.70
C ILE A 41 -11.82 -7.36 22.53
N VAL A 42 -13.09 -7.24 22.16
CA VAL A 42 -14.01 -8.33 21.82
C VAL A 42 -14.70 -8.07 20.48
N ASN A 43 -15.09 -9.14 19.79
CA ASN A 43 -15.79 -9.06 18.50
C ASN A 43 -17.31 -9.15 18.67
N VAL A 44 -18.04 -8.46 17.80
CA VAL A 44 -19.48 -8.66 17.62
C VAL A 44 -19.76 -9.95 16.85
N GLU A 45 -20.96 -10.51 17.04
CA GLU A 45 -21.49 -11.64 16.30
C GLU A 45 -22.47 -11.13 15.23
N PHE A 46 -22.24 -11.45 13.96
CA PHE A 46 -22.99 -10.86 12.84
C PHE A 46 -24.33 -11.54 12.56
N TYR A 47 -24.52 -12.76 13.08
CA TYR A 47 -25.65 -13.62 12.79
C TYR A 47 -26.31 -14.10 14.07
N GLU A 48 -27.58 -14.49 13.96
CA GLU A 48 -28.28 -15.21 15.01
C GLU A 48 -27.64 -16.58 15.26
N HIS A 49 -28.10 -17.28 16.30
CA HIS A 49 -27.60 -18.61 16.66
C HIS A 49 -27.76 -19.67 15.56
N ASP A 50 -28.63 -19.44 14.57
CA ASP A 50 -28.76 -20.30 13.38
C ASP A 50 -27.59 -20.17 12.39
N GLY A 51 -26.76 -19.12 12.53
CA GLY A 51 -25.59 -18.85 11.71
C GLY A 51 -25.92 -18.32 10.30
N THR A 52 -27.18 -18.04 9.99
CA THR A 52 -27.62 -17.63 8.64
C THR A 52 -28.48 -16.37 8.66
N THR A 53 -29.23 -16.12 9.74
CA THR A 53 -30.08 -14.93 9.87
C THR A 53 -29.23 -13.75 10.34
N PRO A 54 -29.11 -12.65 9.57
CA PRO A 54 -28.36 -11.47 9.99
C PRO A 54 -28.96 -10.84 11.24
N LYS A 55 -28.11 -10.39 12.16
CA LYS A 55 -28.53 -9.47 13.23
C LYS A 55 -28.79 -8.09 12.61
N THR A 56 -30.01 -7.90 12.13
CA THR A 56 -30.39 -6.75 11.31
C THR A 56 -30.11 -5.43 12.02
N ASP A 57 -30.41 -5.35 13.32
CA ASP A 57 -30.17 -4.13 14.12
C ASP A 57 -28.67 -3.79 14.20
N LEU A 58 -27.80 -4.79 14.39
CA LEU A 58 -26.33 -4.59 14.38
C LEU A 58 -25.85 -4.13 12.99
N TRP A 59 -26.34 -4.74 11.92
CA TRP A 59 -25.93 -4.37 10.56
C TRP A 59 -26.33 -2.92 10.23
N ILE A 60 -27.56 -2.55 10.58
CA ILE A 60 -28.08 -1.19 10.41
C ILE A 60 -27.26 -0.19 11.23
N GLU A 61 -26.99 -0.49 12.51
CA GLU A 61 -26.19 0.36 13.40
C GLU A 61 -24.79 0.62 12.84
N LEU A 62 -24.09 -0.43 12.39
CA LEU A 62 -22.76 -0.31 11.80
C LEU A 62 -22.76 0.53 10.52
N ARG A 63 -23.79 0.40 9.69
CA ARG A 63 -24.01 1.23 8.51
C ARG A 63 -24.29 2.69 8.90
N ASP A 64 -25.12 2.91 9.91
CA ASP A 64 -25.48 4.24 10.40
C ASP A 64 -24.27 4.96 11.02
N ILE A 65 -23.33 4.25 11.65
CA ILE A 65 -22.04 4.82 12.07
C ILE A 65 -21.23 5.33 10.87
N VAL A 66 -21.16 4.58 9.77
CA VAL A 66 -20.48 5.03 8.55
C VAL A 66 -21.20 6.25 7.96
N GLN A 67 -22.54 6.22 7.89
CA GLN A 67 -23.34 7.34 7.42
C GLN A 67 -23.13 8.60 8.28
N PHE A 68 -23.12 8.45 9.61
CA PHE A 68 -22.85 9.54 10.54
C PHE A 68 -21.53 10.25 10.20
N TRP A 69 -20.45 9.51 9.96
CA TRP A 69 -19.17 10.12 9.61
C TRP A 69 -19.16 10.76 8.21
N ILE A 70 -19.93 10.21 7.27
CA ILE A 70 -20.14 10.84 5.95
C ILE A 70 -20.86 12.19 6.11
N ASP A 71 -21.87 12.28 6.97
CA ASP A 71 -22.58 13.54 7.25
C ASP A 71 -21.64 14.60 7.88
N HIS A 72 -20.53 14.16 8.47
CA HIS A 72 -19.44 15.00 8.99
C HIS A 72 -18.28 15.18 7.98
N GLY A 73 -18.47 14.79 6.71
CA GLY A 73 -17.51 15.01 5.62
C GLY A 73 -16.44 13.94 5.45
N VAL A 74 -16.47 12.84 6.21
CA VAL A 74 -15.53 11.72 6.03
C VAL A 74 -15.99 10.85 4.87
N LYS A 75 -15.15 10.76 3.82
CA LYS A 75 -15.46 9.98 2.61
C LYS A 75 -14.59 8.75 2.41
N ILE A 76 -13.56 8.56 3.23
CA ILE A 76 -12.61 7.45 3.08
C ILE A 76 -12.52 6.68 4.39
N PHE A 77 -12.80 5.38 4.32
CA PHE A 77 -12.81 4.46 5.45
C PHE A 77 -11.74 3.39 5.24
N ARG A 78 -10.64 3.47 6.01
CA ARG A 78 -9.73 2.33 6.20
C ARG A 78 -10.40 1.36 7.18
N VAL A 79 -10.76 0.19 6.69
CA VAL A 79 -11.51 -0.83 7.44
C VAL A 79 -10.52 -1.84 8.00
N ASP A 80 -10.56 -2.01 9.32
CA ASP A 80 -9.66 -2.89 10.06
C ASP A 80 -10.04 -4.37 9.90
N ASN A 81 -9.07 -5.20 9.49
CA ASN A 81 -9.20 -6.65 9.40
C ASN A 81 -10.56 -7.15 8.85
N PRO A 82 -11.07 -6.68 7.70
CA PRO A 82 -12.42 -7.02 7.22
C PRO A 82 -12.60 -8.52 6.97
N HIS A 83 -11.49 -9.23 6.74
CA HIS A 83 -11.44 -10.68 6.55
C HIS A 83 -11.82 -11.51 7.79
N THR A 84 -11.95 -10.89 8.98
CA THR A 84 -12.44 -11.54 10.20
C THR A 84 -13.94 -11.34 10.44
N LYS A 85 -14.62 -10.61 9.54
CA LYS A 85 -16.04 -10.27 9.63
C LYS A 85 -16.82 -10.93 8.48
N ALA A 86 -18.15 -10.85 8.55
CA ALA A 86 -19.03 -11.49 7.57
C ALA A 86 -18.88 -10.85 6.18
N LEU A 87 -18.56 -11.66 5.15
CA LEU A 87 -18.46 -11.18 3.77
C LEU A 87 -19.78 -10.59 3.23
N PRO A 88 -20.96 -11.22 3.45
CA PRO A 88 -22.22 -10.65 2.99
C PRO A 88 -22.56 -9.31 3.65
N PHE A 89 -22.10 -9.08 4.88
CA PHE A 89 -22.25 -7.78 5.54
C PHE A 89 -21.49 -6.69 4.80
N TRP A 90 -20.25 -6.96 4.39
CA TRP A 90 -19.46 -5.97 3.65
C TRP A 90 -20.07 -5.62 2.30
N GLU A 91 -20.50 -6.63 1.54
CA GLU A 91 -21.19 -6.41 0.28
C GLU A 91 -22.42 -5.51 0.47
N TRP A 92 -23.30 -5.86 1.43
CA TRP A 92 -24.49 -5.08 1.74
C TRP A 92 -24.16 -3.65 2.18
N LEU A 93 -23.26 -3.47 3.15
CA LEU A 93 -22.92 -2.15 3.70
C LEU A 93 -22.28 -1.24 2.63
N ILE A 94 -21.36 -1.78 1.84
CA ILE A 94 -20.65 -0.99 0.82
C ILE A 94 -21.62 -0.54 -0.27
N HIS A 95 -22.46 -1.46 -0.79
CA HIS A 95 -23.48 -1.11 -1.78
C HIS A 95 -24.46 -0.08 -1.24
N ASP A 96 -25.02 -0.29 -0.04
CA ASP A 96 -25.96 0.65 0.55
C ASP A 96 -25.35 2.05 0.72
N ILE A 97 -24.09 2.15 1.16
CA ILE A 97 -23.38 3.44 1.31
C ILE A 97 -23.07 4.08 -0.05
N GLN A 98 -22.51 3.33 -1.00
CA GLN A 98 -22.09 3.88 -2.29
C GLN A 98 -23.27 4.23 -3.21
N ASP A 99 -24.42 3.57 -3.07
CA ASP A 99 -25.64 3.96 -3.78
C ASP A 99 -26.11 5.38 -3.40
N ARG A 100 -25.82 5.82 -2.16
CA ARG A 100 -26.14 7.17 -1.66
C ARG A 100 -24.96 8.15 -1.77
N HIS A 101 -23.74 7.63 -1.69
CA HIS A 101 -22.47 8.38 -1.68
C HIS A 101 -21.46 7.70 -2.59
N PRO A 102 -21.58 7.84 -3.93
CA PRO A 102 -20.74 7.13 -4.89
C PRO A 102 -19.26 7.52 -4.82
N ASP A 103 -18.95 8.61 -4.11
CA ASP A 103 -17.59 9.10 -3.83
C ASP A 103 -16.96 8.44 -2.58
N ALA A 104 -17.69 7.62 -1.83
CA ALA A 104 -17.18 6.93 -0.64
C ALA A 104 -16.18 5.82 -1.02
N ILE A 105 -15.01 5.83 -0.38
CA ILE A 105 -13.91 4.89 -0.63
C ILE A 105 -13.73 3.99 0.59
N PHE A 106 -13.70 2.68 0.36
CA PHE A 106 -13.38 1.68 1.38
C PHE A 106 -12.02 1.02 1.08
N LEU A 107 -11.10 1.09 2.04
CA LEU A 107 -9.79 0.45 1.99
C LEU A 107 -9.78 -0.78 2.90
N ALA A 108 -9.64 -1.97 2.33
CA ALA A 108 -9.57 -3.22 3.07
C ALA A 108 -8.15 -3.48 3.62
N GLU A 109 -7.97 -3.43 4.95
CA GLU A 109 -6.75 -3.92 5.59
C GLU A 109 -6.80 -5.43 5.80
N ALA A 110 -6.58 -6.19 4.72
CA ALA A 110 -6.70 -7.65 4.73
C ALA A 110 -5.36 -8.34 4.43
N PHE A 111 -4.50 -8.50 5.45
CA PHE A 111 -3.30 -9.35 5.34
C PHE A 111 -3.65 -10.83 5.57
N THR A 112 -4.35 -11.41 4.61
CA THR A 112 -4.84 -12.80 4.66
C THR A 112 -4.47 -13.56 3.39
N ARG A 113 -4.99 -14.77 3.17
CA ARG A 113 -4.73 -15.55 1.96
C ARG A 113 -5.26 -14.85 0.69
N PRO A 114 -4.62 -15.03 -0.48
CA PRO A 114 -4.96 -14.28 -1.69
C PRO A 114 -6.44 -14.41 -2.11
N LYS A 115 -7.03 -15.61 -1.99
CA LYS A 115 -8.43 -15.84 -2.36
C LYS A 115 -9.40 -14.94 -1.59
N LEU A 116 -9.15 -14.72 -0.29
CA LEU A 116 -10.03 -13.92 0.56
C LEU A 116 -9.82 -12.41 0.32
N MET A 117 -8.57 -11.98 0.08
CA MET A 117 -8.29 -10.60 -0.34
C MET A 117 -9.02 -10.26 -1.64
N LYS A 118 -8.91 -11.13 -2.65
CA LYS A 118 -9.59 -10.96 -3.95
C LYS A 118 -11.11 -11.00 -3.80
N ALA A 119 -11.64 -11.82 -2.90
CA ALA A 119 -13.08 -11.85 -2.61
C ALA A 119 -13.56 -10.50 -2.05
N LEU A 120 -12.87 -9.93 -1.05
CA LEU A 120 -13.22 -8.62 -0.49
C LEU A 120 -13.22 -7.52 -1.56
N ALA A 121 -12.20 -7.48 -2.41
CA ALA A 121 -12.15 -6.53 -3.53
C ALA A 121 -13.36 -6.67 -4.48
N LYS A 122 -13.71 -7.92 -4.85
CA LYS A 122 -14.88 -8.20 -5.69
C LYS A 122 -16.23 -7.81 -5.07
N LEU A 123 -16.34 -7.84 -3.74
CA LEU A 123 -17.56 -7.47 -3.01
C LEU A 123 -17.77 -5.95 -2.91
N GLY A 124 -16.81 -5.13 -3.38
CA GLY A 124 -16.98 -3.68 -3.48
C GLY A 124 -15.92 -2.85 -2.77
N PHE A 125 -14.95 -3.45 -2.06
CA PHE A 125 -13.85 -2.67 -1.47
C PHE A 125 -13.07 -1.92 -2.56
N THR A 126 -13.09 -0.59 -2.51
CA THR A 126 -12.49 0.29 -3.51
C THR A 126 -10.98 0.10 -3.64
N GLN A 127 -10.32 -0.10 -2.49
CA GLN A 127 -8.88 -0.33 -2.39
C GLN A 127 -8.58 -1.52 -1.46
N SER A 128 -7.40 -2.10 -1.62
CA SER A 128 -6.90 -3.19 -0.79
C SER A 128 -5.47 -2.91 -0.35
N TYR A 129 -5.15 -3.16 0.92
CA TYR A 129 -3.76 -3.39 1.30
C TYR A 129 -3.19 -4.59 0.51
N SER A 130 -1.86 -4.66 0.42
CA SER A 130 -1.15 -5.60 -0.45
C SER A 130 -0.02 -6.30 0.29
N TYR A 131 0.63 -7.26 -0.36
CA TYR A 131 1.82 -7.91 0.19
C TYR A 131 3.12 -7.14 -0.07
N PHE A 132 3.03 -5.87 -0.47
CA PHE A 132 4.18 -5.06 -0.90
C PHE A 132 5.35 -5.08 0.09
N THR A 133 5.08 -4.96 1.40
CA THR A 133 6.08 -4.99 2.47
C THR A 133 6.93 -6.26 2.49
N TRP A 134 6.39 -7.39 2.03
CA TRP A 134 7.07 -8.68 1.95
C TRP A 134 7.48 -9.06 0.52
N ARG A 135 7.56 -8.08 -0.40
CA ARG A 135 8.16 -8.23 -1.72
C ARG A 135 9.41 -7.35 -1.79
N THR A 136 10.57 -7.99 -1.72
CA THR A 136 11.86 -7.28 -1.60
C THR A 136 12.81 -7.58 -2.74
N THR A 137 12.75 -8.77 -3.33
CA THR A 137 13.59 -9.13 -4.48
C THR A 137 13.01 -8.64 -5.80
N LYS A 138 13.85 -8.51 -6.84
CA LYS A 138 13.44 -8.18 -8.21
C LYS A 138 12.37 -9.14 -8.72
N TRP A 139 12.56 -10.44 -8.49
CA TRP A 139 11.61 -11.48 -8.88
C TRP A 139 10.28 -11.33 -8.14
N ASP A 140 10.30 -11.18 -6.82
CA ASP A 140 9.09 -11.07 -6.00
C ASP A 140 8.26 -9.84 -6.36
N LEU A 141 8.93 -8.70 -6.55
CA LEU A 141 8.28 -7.46 -6.97
C LEU A 141 7.64 -7.62 -8.36
N ARG A 142 8.40 -8.14 -9.33
CA ARG A 142 7.90 -8.35 -10.68
C ARG A 142 6.68 -9.27 -10.69
N MET A 143 6.81 -10.46 -10.11
CA MET A 143 5.73 -11.45 -10.09
C MET A 143 4.47 -10.91 -9.42
N TYR A 144 4.62 -10.19 -8.30
CA TYR A 144 3.48 -9.67 -7.57
C TYR A 144 2.79 -8.50 -8.30
N LEU A 145 3.56 -7.61 -8.92
CA LEU A 145 2.99 -6.50 -9.66
C LEU A 145 2.38 -6.96 -10.98
N GLU A 146 2.97 -7.93 -11.67
CA GLU A 146 2.35 -8.57 -12.85
C GLU A 146 1.04 -9.29 -12.46
N GLU A 147 0.96 -9.93 -11.29
CA GLU A 147 -0.32 -10.44 -10.79
C GLU A 147 -1.35 -9.31 -10.62
N LEU A 148 -0.97 -8.19 -10.02
CA LEU A 148 -1.88 -7.09 -9.71
C LEU A 148 -2.35 -6.31 -10.95
N THR A 149 -1.44 -6.03 -11.90
CA THR A 149 -1.72 -5.11 -13.02
C THR A 149 -1.91 -5.81 -14.36
N GLN A 150 -1.46 -7.06 -14.52
CA GLN A 150 -1.48 -7.79 -15.79
C GLN A 150 -2.33 -9.07 -15.77
N SER A 151 -2.92 -9.44 -14.63
CA SER A 151 -3.94 -10.50 -14.54
C SER A 151 -5.33 -9.93 -14.38
N ASP A 152 -6.36 -10.79 -14.33
CA ASP A 152 -7.75 -10.42 -14.02
C ASP A 152 -7.89 -9.60 -12.73
N ALA A 153 -6.90 -9.64 -11.82
CA ALA A 153 -6.91 -8.85 -10.58
C ALA A 153 -7.09 -7.35 -10.84
N LYS A 154 -6.57 -6.83 -11.95
CA LYS A 154 -6.66 -5.41 -12.31
C LYS A 154 -8.10 -4.90 -12.45
N GLU A 155 -9.02 -5.79 -12.82
CA GLU A 155 -10.44 -5.46 -13.04
C GLU A 155 -11.21 -5.15 -11.76
N TYR A 156 -10.71 -5.62 -10.60
CA TYR A 156 -11.46 -5.52 -9.33
C TYR A 156 -10.64 -5.13 -8.11
N MET A 157 -9.30 -5.22 -8.15
CA MET A 157 -8.46 -4.96 -6.98
C MET A 157 -7.49 -3.81 -7.25
N ARG A 158 -7.68 -2.69 -6.54
CA ARG A 158 -6.74 -1.56 -6.55
C ARG A 158 -5.88 -1.61 -5.30
N ALA A 159 -4.61 -1.91 -5.46
CA ALA A 159 -3.70 -2.00 -4.32
C ALA A 159 -3.40 -0.60 -3.73
N ASN A 160 -3.18 -0.53 -2.43
CA ASN A 160 -2.61 0.63 -1.72
C ASN A 160 -1.28 0.20 -1.09
N PHE A 161 -0.17 0.77 -1.58
CA PHE A 161 1.17 0.38 -1.15
C PHE A 161 1.64 1.18 0.05
N PHE A 162 1.26 0.75 1.24
CA PHE A 162 1.90 1.23 2.46
C PHE A 162 3.31 0.66 2.58
N ALA A 163 4.32 1.52 2.70
CA ALA A 163 5.72 1.09 2.87
C ALA A 163 6.00 0.57 4.29
N ASN A 164 5.25 1.06 5.27
CA ASN A 164 5.19 0.60 6.65
C ASN A 164 3.78 0.85 7.20
N THR A 165 3.43 0.19 8.31
CA THR A 165 2.20 0.46 9.08
C THR A 165 2.53 0.45 10.57
N PRO A 166 1.64 0.88 11.48
CA PRO A 166 1.89 0.77 12.93
C PRO A 166 2.22 -0.65 13.42
N ASP A 167 1.80 -1.67 12.68
CA ASP A 167 1.98 -3.10 12.98
C ASP A 167 3.10 -3.76 12.17
N ILE A 168 3.61 -3.07 11.14
CA ILE A 168 4.56 -3.63 10.17
C ILE A 168 5.70 -2.63 9.96
N LEU A 169 6.81 -2.90 10.64
CA LEU A 169 8.17 -2.45 10.34
C LEU A 169 8.89 -3.62 9.66
N PRO A 170 8.90 -3.67 8.30
CA PRO A 170 9.49 -4.78 7.56
C PRO A 170 10.98 -4.98 7.89
N LEU A 171 11.43 -6.23 7.89
CA LEU A 171 12.82 -6.59 8.25
C LEU A 171 13.88 -5.81 7.44
N HIS A 172 13.63 -5.58 6.15
CA HIS A 172 14.57 -4.85 5.30
C HIS A 172 14.73 -3.36 5.69
N LEU A 173 13.72 -2.74 6.33
CA LEU A 173 13.85 -1.39 6.89
C LEU A 173 14.62 -1.40 8.21
N GLN A 174 14.55 -2.49 8.98
CA GLN A 174 15.26 -2.63 10.26
C GLN A 174 16.78 -2.67 10.06
N THR A 175 17.24 -3.34 8.99
CA THR A 175 18.67 -3.58 8.75
C THR A 175 19.27 -2.71 7.65
N GLY A 176 18.46 -2.22 6.70
CA GLY A 176 18.94 -1.50 5.52
C GLY A 176 19.24 -0.01 5.73
N GLY A 177 18.97 0.54 6.92
CA GLY A 177 19.22 1.95 7.24
C GLY A 177 18.50 2.92 6.30
N ARG A 178 18.93 4.19 6.28
CA ARG A 178 18.34 5.25 5.44
C ARG A 178 18.18 4.87 3.95
N PRO A 179 19.15 4.20 3.28
CA PRO A 179 18.98 3.76 1.89
C PRO A 179 17.73 2.91 1.65
N ALA A 180 17.39 1.99 2.57
CA ALA A 180 16.19 1.17 2.44
C ALA A 180 14.90 2.00 2.50
N PHE A 181 14.83 3.04 3.35
CA PHE A 181 13.66 3.93 3.39
C PHE A 181 13.51 4.74 2.10
N LEU A 182 14.60 5.29 1.57
CA LEU A 182 14.60 6.01 0.29
C LEU A 182 14.13 5.11 -0.86
N GLN A 183 14.69 3.90 -0.93
CA GLN A 183 14.35 2.88 -1.92
C GLN A 183 12.88 2.48 -1.84
N ARG A 184 12.38 2.12 -0.66
CA ARG A 184 10.98 1.70 -0.46
C ARG A 184 9.99 2.84 -0.71
N ALA A 185 10.37 4.08 -0.42
CA ALA A 185 9.57 5.25 -0.77
C ALA A 185 9.39 5.35 -2.29
N VAL A 186 10.48 5.20 -3.07
CA VAL A 186 10.41 5.20 -4.54
C VAL A 186 9.52 4.07 -5.01
N LEU A 187 9.82 2.82 -4.64
CA LEU A 187 9.06 1.65 -5.10
C LEU A 187 7.56 1.79 -4.80
N ALA A 188 7.19 2.24 -3.60
CA ALA A 188 5.79 2.45 -3.25
C ALA A 188 5.14 3.55 -4.11
N ALA A 189 5.86 4.66 -4.31
CA ALA A 189 5.41 5.84 -5.03
C ALA A 189 5.34 5.66 -6.55
N THR A 190 6.13 4.77 -7.16
CA THR A 190 6.23 4.68 -8.62
C THR A 190 5.69 3.37 -9.19
N LEU A 191 5.63 2.28 -8.42
CA LEU A 191 5.03 1.02 -8.90
C LEU A 191 3.50 1.04 -8.88
N ASN A 192 2.87 1.95 -8.13
CA ASN A 192 1.43 1.96 -7.93
C ASN A 192 0.84 3.38 -7.96
N SER A 193 -0.41 3.53 -8.39
CA SER A 193 -1.13 4.81 -8.39
C SER A 193 -1.56 5.25 -6.99
N THR A 194 -1.58 4.35 -6.00
CA THR A 194 -1.85 4.69 -4.59
C THR A 194 -0.79 4.09 -3.66
N TYR A 195 -0.26 4.90 -2.76
CA TYR A 195 0.72 4.48 -1.76
C TYR A 195 0.50 5.22 -0.43
N GLY A 196 1.13 4.72 0.62
CA GLY A 196 1.06 5.33 1.95
C GLY A 196 2.34 5.11 2.76
N ILE A 197 2.48 5.89 3.81
CA ILE A 197 3.50 5.74 4.85
C ILE A 197 2.84 5.98 6.21
N TYR A 198 3.37 5.35 7.25
CA TYR A 198 3.03 5.63 8.63
C TYR A 198 4.10 6.54 9.26
N ASN A 199 3.66 7.53 10.04
CA ASN A 199 4.51 8.60 10.58
C ASN A 199 5.72 8.03 11.34
N GLY A 200 6.88 8.63 11.10
CA GLY A 200 8.18 8.13 11.55
C GLY A 200 8.97 7.42 10.43
N PHE A 201 8.30 7.03 9.34
CA PHE A 201 8.98 6.56 8.12
C PHE A 201 9.90 7.65 7.55
N GLU A 202 9.48 8.90 7.59
CA GLU A 202 10.23 10.08 7.13
C GLU A 202 11.52 10.28 7.93
N LEU A 203 11.54 9.80 9.17
CA LEU A 203 12.68 9.87 10.05
C LEU A 203 13.57 8.62 9.95
N CYS A 204 13.20 7.65 9.12
CA CYS A 204 13.84 6.34 9.02
C CYS A 204 13.85 5.59 10.36
N GLU A 205 12.73 5.63 11.09
CA GLU A 205 12.59 4.88 12.35
C GLU A 205 12.62 3.37 12.09
N ALA A 206 13.66 2.71 12.60
CA ALA A 206 13.96 1.31 12.32
C ALA A 206 14.08 0.43 13.58
N GLU A 207 13.80 0.98 14.77
CA GLU A 207 13.93 0.25 16.03
C GLU A 207 12.75 -0.71 16.24
N ALA A 208 13.01 -2.01 16.07
CA ALA A 208 12.04 -3.07 16.19
C ALA A 208 12.15 -3.84 17.51
N VAL A 209 11.06 -4.49 17.91
CA VAL A 209 11.14 -5.59 18.87
C VAL A 209 11.97 -6.71 18.23
N PRO A 210 13.04 -7.20 18.88
CA PRO A 210 13.92 -8.21 18.27
C PRO A 210 13.17 -9.43 17.73
N GLY A 211 13.41 -9.76 16.45
CA GLY A 211 12.80 -10.90 15.77
C GLY A 211 11.33 -10.70 15.39
N LYS A 212 10.79 -9.48 15.46
CA LYS A 212 9.42 -9.15 15.08
C LYS A 212 9.39 -7.97 14.10
N GLU A 213 8.25 -7.79 13.45
CA GLU A 213 7.96 -6.62 12.60
C GLU A 213 7.24 -5.50 13.39
N GLU A 214 7.17 -5.58 14.72
CA GLU A 214 6.58 -4.53 15.56
C GLU A 214 7.66 -3.51 15.96
N TYR A 215 7.31 -2.22 15.96
CA TYR A 215 8.17 -1.18 16.51
C TYR A 215 8.41 -1.40 18.01
N LEU A 216 9.66 -1.22 18.48
CA LEU A 216 10.04 -1.48 19.88
C LEU A 216 9.19 -0.68 20.87
N ASN A 217 9.09 0.62 20.59
CA ASN A 217 8.45 1.64 21.40
C ASN A 217 7.20 2.16 20.66
N SER A 218 6.31 1.23 20.27
CA SER A 218 5.16 1.48 19.38
C SER A 218 4.22 2.57 19.90
N GLU A 219 3.88 3.51 19.01
CA GLU A 219 2.93 4.61 19.28
C GLU A 219 1.51 4.11 19.59
N LYS A 220 1.19 2.85 19.23
CA LYS A 220 -0.08 2.19 19.60
C LYS A 220 -0.31 2.14 21.12
N TYR A 221 0.76 2.16 21.91
CA TYR A 221 0.70 1.96 23.36
C TYR A 221 1.26 3.13 24.16
N GLN A 222 1.76 4.18 23.49
CA GLN A 222 2.30 5.37 24.14
C GLN A 222 2.28 6.58 23.20
N TYR A 223 2.18 7.76 23.80
CA TYR A 223 2.44 9.00 23.07
C TYR A 223 3.89 9.08 22.61
N LYS A 224 4.11 9.48 21.36
CA LYS A 224 5.44 9.69 20.80
C LYS A 224 5.55 11.10 20.20
N VAL A 225 6.64 11.80 20.54
CA VAL A 225 6.97 13.11 19.97
C VAL A 225 8.13 12.95 19.03
N TRP A 226 7.96 13.45 17.82
CA TRP A 226 8.96 13.34 16.77
C TRP A 226 9.69 14.67 16.62
N ASP A 227 11.02 14.60 16.61
CA ASP A 227 11.86 15.68 16.07
C ASP A 227 11.84 15.58 14.54
N TRP A 228 10.95 16.35 13.92
CA TRP A 228 10.77 16.33 12.47
C TRP A 228 11.99 16.85 11.70
N ASP A 229 12.85 17.64 12.36
CA ASP A 229 14.05 18.22 11.75
C ASP A 229 15.30 17.37 12.05
N ARG A 230 15.13 16.18 12.65
CA ARG A 230 16.21 15.22 12.93
C ARG A 230 17.10 15.04 11.69
N PRO A 231 18.44 15.24 11.82
CA PRO A 231 19.35 15.05 10.70
C PRO A 231 19.22 13.67 10.07
N GLY A 232 19.22 13.62 8.74
CA GLY A 232 19.06 12.37 7.99
C GLY A 232 17.62 12.01 7.64
N ASN A 233 16.61 12.80 8.04
CA ASN A 233 15.24 12.61 7.56
C ASN A 233 15.13 12.68 6.02
N ILE A 234 14.04 12.14 5.50
CA ILE A 234 13.77 11.98 4.06
C ILE A 234 12.50 12.71 3.62
N ARG A 235 12.08 13.76 4.35
CA ARG A 235 10.87 14.55 3.99
C ARG A 235 10.97 15.17 2.61
N ASP A 236 12.13 15.73 2.25
CA ASP A 236 12.36 16.34 0.93
C ASP A 236 12.29 15.31 -0.18
N TRP A 237 12.79 14.10 0.07
CA TRP A 237 12.69 12.96 -0.86
C TRP A 237 11.23 12.58 -1.12
N ILE A 238 10.45 12.40 -0.05
CA ILE A 238 9.01 12.06 -0.15
C ILE A 238 8.23 13.20 -0.84
N THR A 239 8.56 14.45 -0.53
CA THR A 239 7.99 15.62 -1.18
C THR A 239 8.27 15.60 -2.68
N ARG A 240 9.51 15.34 -3.08
CA ARG A 240 9.89 15.24 -4.50
C ARG A 240 9.15 14.11 -5.20
N LEU A 241 9.05 12.92 -4.59
CA LEU A 241 8.30 11.79 -5.17
C LEU A 241 6.82 12.14 -5.39
N ASN A 242 6.19 12.83 -4.43
CA ASN A 242 4.82 13.28 -4.59
C ASN A 242 4.66 14.32 -5.69
N MET A 243 5.59 15.27 -5.79
CA MET A 243 5.61 16.23 -6.91
C MET A 243 5.71 15.50 -8.25
N ILE A 244 6.63 14.53 -8.37
CA ILE A 244 6.80 13.71 -9.58
C ILE A 244 5.49 13.02 -9.96
N ARG A 245 4.80 12.39 -9.00
CA ARG A 245 3.51 11.72 -9.23
C ARG A 245 2.42 12.69 -9.68
N HIS A 246 2.38 13.89 -9.10
CA HIS A 246 1.39 14.91 -9.45
C HIS A 246 1.61 15.49 -10.85
N THR A 247 2.87 15.67 -11.28
CA THR A 247 3.21 16.31 -12.56
C THR A 247 3.36 15.32 -13.72
N ASN A 248 3.22 14.01 -13.49
CA ASN A 248 3.36 12.98 -14.51
C ASN A 248 2.12 12.08 -14.53
N PRO A 249 1.18 12.29 -15.48
CA PRO A 249 -0.06 11.51 -15.56
C PRO A 249 0.14 10.00 -15.60
N ALA A 250 1.23 9.50 -16.20
CA ALA A 250 1.53 8.07 -16.23
C ALA A 250 1.65 7.45 -14.82
N MET A 251 2.01 8.24 -13.81
CA MET A 251 2.10 7.80 -12.41
C MET A 251 0.73 7.66 -11.72
N GLN A 252 -0.33 8.22 -12.31
CA GLN A 252 -1.69 8.24 -11.75
C GLN A 252 -2.53 7.05 -12.27
N GLU A 253 -2.10 6.41 -13.34
CA GLU A 253 -2.72 5.20 -13.89
C GLU A 253 -2.28 3.93 -13.15
N TYR A 254 -3.10 2.88 -13.17
CA TYR A 254 -2.84 1.63 -12.46
C TYR A 254 -2.23 0.53 -13.37
N GLU A 255 -2.79 0.36 -14.57
CA GLU A 255 -2.55 -0.80 -15.43
C GLU A 255 -1.33 -0.67 -16.35
N ASN A 256 -0.82 0.55 -16.51
CA ASN A 256 0.21 0.91 -17.49
C ASN A 256 1.65 0.56 -17.07
N LEU A 257 1.82 -0.28 -16.04
CA LEU A 257 3.13 -0.69 -15.55
C LEU A 257 3.72 -1.83 -16.39
N GLU A 258 4.96 -1.65 -16.85
CA GLU A 258 5.75 -2.70 -17.50
C GLU A 258 7.17 -2.79 -16.93
N PHE A 259 7.69 -4.02 -16.83
CA PHE A 259 9.06 -4.30 -16.39
C PHE A 259 9.98 -4.54 -17.58
N TYR A 260 11.20 -4.02 -17.50
CA TYR A 260 12.24 -4.18 -18.51
C TYR A 260 13.40 -5.01 -17.96
N ALA A 261 14.07 -5.74 -18.85
CA ALA A 261 15.22 -6.54 -18.47
C ALA A 261 16.40 -5.65 -18.08
N SER A 262 17.10 -6.08 -17.04
CA SER A 262 18.41 -5.57 -16.61
C SER A 262 19.27 -6.77 -16.23
N ASP A 263 20.58 -6.66 -16.45
CA ASP A 263 21.54 -7.76 -16.23
C ASP A 263 22.04 -7.91 -14.79
N ASP A 264 21.66 -7.00 -13.87
CA ASP A 264 21.87 -7.14 -12.43
C ASP A 264 20.55 -7.52 -11.71
N ASP A 265 20.60 -8.53 -10.86
CA ASP A 265 19.45 -9.03 -10.09
C ASP A 265 18.98 -8.06 -8.99
N ASN A 266 19.81 -7.10 -8.61
CA ASN A 266 19.49 -6.05 -7.65
C ASN A 266 19.01 -4.76 -8.32
N VAL A 267 19.10 -4.61 -9.64
CA VAL A 267 18.56 -3.42 -10.31
C VAL A 267 17.21 -3.76 -10.95
N LEU A 268 16.14 -3.14 -10.46
CA LEU A 268 14.80 -3.25 -11.04
C LEU A 268 14.55 -2.08 -11.99
N VAL A 269 14.26 -2.39 -13.27
CA VAL A 269 13.93 -1.39 -14.30
C VAL A 269 12.49 -1.59 -14.75
N TYR A 270 11.72 -0.51 -14.77
CA TYR A 270 10.30 -0.52 -15.16
C TYR A 270 9.89 0.85 -15.68
N GLY A 271 8.73 0.92 -16.32
CA GLY A 271 8.18 2.17 -16.80
C GLY A 271 6.66 2.17 -16.82
N LYS A 272 6.12 3.39 -16.89
CA LYS A 272 4.71 3.69 -16.99
C LYS A 272 4.52 4.73 -18.09
N ILE A 273 3.62 4.44 -19.02
CA ILE A 273 3.33 5.31 -20.17
C ILE A 273 1.84 5.55 -20.24
N THR A 274 1.42 6.78 -20.51
CA THR A 274 0.00 7.08 -20.78
C THR A 274 -0.45 6.41 -22.08
N GLU A 275 -1.74 6.11 -22.21
CA GLU A 275 -2.30 5.47 -23.43
C GLU A 275 -1.99 6.29 -24.70
N ASP A 276 -2.05 7.61 -24.61
CA ASP A 276 -1.73 8.55 -25.70
C ASP A 276 -0.22 8.76 -25.92
N ARG A 277 0.63 8.16 -25.08
CA ARG A 277 2.09 8.27 -25.07
C ARG A 277 2.64 9.67 -24.82
N SER A 278 1.82 10.61 -24.35
CA SER A 278 2.24 11.99 -24.05
C SER A 278 3.13 12.09 -22.80
N ASN A 279 3.07 11.11 -21.90
CA ASN A 279 3.92 11.05 -20.72
C ASN A 279 4.47 9.63 -20.56
N PHE A 280 5.80 9.49 -20.68
CA PHE A 280 6.49 8.23 -20.43
C PHE A 280 7.53 8.43 -19.32
N VAL A 281 7.35 7.70 -18.22
CA VAL A 281 8.28 7.72 -17.10
C VAL A 281 8.89 6.34 -16.90
N MET A 282 10.22 6.28 -16.82
CA MET A 282 10.99 5.10 -16.48
C MET A 282 11.65 5.24 -15.12
N CYS A 283 11.81 4.12 -14.43
CA CYS A 283 12.52 4.06 -13.15
C CYS A 283 13.58 2.96 -13.21
N ALA A 284 14.73 3.22 -12.62
CA ALA A 284 15.72 2.21 -12.26
C ALA A 284 15.97 2.30 -10.76
N VAL A 285 15.81 1.20 -10.02
CA VAL A 285 15.94 1.16 -8.55
C VAL A 285 16.93 0.09 -8.15
N ASN A 286 17.92 0.45 -7.34
CA ASN A 286 18.81 -0.49 -6.67
C ASN A 286 18.09 -1.08 -5.45
N LEU A 287 17.92 -2.40 -5.44
CA LEU A 287 17.25 -3.20 -4.41
C LEU A 287 18.19 -3.59 -3.25
N ASP A 288 19.51 -3.49 -3.43
CA ASP A 288 20.48 -3.67 -2.34
C ASP A 288 20.71 -2.33 -1.60
N PRO A 289 20.31 -2.19 -0.33
CA PRO A 289 20.55 -0.95 0.43
C PRO A 289 22.01 -0.81 0.91
N HIS A 290 22.87 -1.81 0.69
CA HIS A 290 24.22 -1.89 1.25
C HIS A 290 25.33 -1.67 0.22
N HIS A 291 25.10 -1.96 -1.06
CA HIS A 291 26.14 -1.85 -2.09
C HIS A 291 25.64 -1.09 -3.33
N PRO A 292 26.53 -0.32 -3.99
CA PRO A 292 26.23 0.26 -5.29
C PRO A 292 26.17 -0.85 -6.36
N HIS A 293 25.31 -0.66 -7.35
CA HIS A 293 25.14 -1.58 -8.47
C HIS A 293 25.23 -0.85 -9.81
N GLU A 294 25.76 -1.55 -10.82
CA GLU A 294 25.72 -1.13 -12.22
C GLU A 294 24.86 -2.13 -12.99
N ALA A 295 24.03 -1.63 -13.91
CA ALA A 295 23.23 -2.49 -14.77
C ALA A 295 23.08 -1.92 -16.17
N HIS A 296 23.08 -2.81 -17.15
CA HIS A 296 22.69 -2.55 -18.53
C HIS A 296 21.22 -2.90 -18.74
N PHE A 297 20.51 -2.10 -19.55
CA PHE A 297 19.11 -2.33 -19.89
C PHE A 297 18.79 -1.82 -21.29
N GLU A 298 17.64 -2.24 -21.82
CA GLU A 298 17.09 -1.70 -23.06
C GLU A 298 16.09 -0.58 -22.76
N LEU A 299 16.38 0.63 -23.24
CA LEU A 299 15.44 1.73 -23.37
C LEU A 299 14.37 1.34 -24.40
N PRO A 300 13.09 1.25 -24.02
CA PRO A 300 12.02 0.73 -24.85
C PRO A 300 11.54 1.74 -25.90
N LEU A 301 12.43 2.13 -26.81
CA LEU A 301 12.16 3.06 -27.92
C LEU A 301 10.94 2.64 -28.76
N TRP A 302 10.68 1.34 -28.86
CA TRP A 302 9.50 0.80 -29.55
C TRP A 302 8.17 1.24 -28.91
N LYS A 303 8.14 1.59 -27.62
CA LYS A 303 6.93 2.15 -26.96
C LYS A 303 6.58 3.54 -27.47
N LEU A 304 7.57 4.27 -27.98
CA LEU A 304 7.43 5.59 -28.59
C LEU A 304 7.37 5.51 -30.13
N ASN A 305 7.28 4.31 -30.72
CA ASN A 305 7.38 4.06 -32.16
C ASN A 305 8.67 4.61 -32.79
N LEU A 306 9.77 4.58 -32.04
CA LEU A 306 11.08 5.02 -32.49
C LEU A 306 11.95 3.82 -32.90
N PRO A 307 12.86 3.97 -33.88
CA PRO A 307 13.83 2.94 -34.21
C PRO A 307 14.89 2.77 -33.11
N ASP A 308 15.55 1.61 -33.07
CA ASP A 308 16.54 1.22 -32.04
C ASP A 308 17.75 2.16 -31.91
N TRP A 309 17.99 3.04 -32.89
CA TRP A 309 19.09 4.02 -32.91
C TRP A 309 18.62 5.46 -32.69
N ALA A 310 17.34 5.68 -32.35
CA ALA A 310 16.81 7.02 -32.13
C ALA A 310 17.49 7.71 -30.94
N THR A 311 17.42 9.04 -30.96
CA THR A 311 17.78 9.90 -29.82
C THR A 311 16.50 10.36 -29.14
N VAL A 312 16.50 10.33 -27.81
CA VAL A 312 15.43 10.86 -26.97
C VAL A 312 15.99 11.89 -26.00
N THR A 313 15.13 12.84 -25.61
CA THR A 313 15.40 13.72 -24.48
C THR A 313 15.00 12.99 -23.19
N VAL A 314 15.87 13.05 -22.19
CA VAL A 314 15.69 12.42 -20.89
C VAL A 314 15.77 13.50 -19.81
N GLU A 315 14.74 13.64 -18.99
CA GLU A 315 14.79 14.47 -17.80
C GLU A 315 14.90 13.59 -16.56
N ASP A 316 15.95 13.79 -15.77
CA ASP A 316 16.05 13.21 -14.44
C ASP A 316 15.12 13.95 -13.49
N LEU A 317 14.01 13.30 -13.13
CA LEU A 317 12.98 13.90 -12.31
C LEU A 317 13.39 14.03 -10.85
N ILE A 318 14.45 13.36 -10.38
CA ILE A 318 14.96 13.54 -9.01
C ILE A 318 15.94 14.72 -8.98
N GLY A 319 16.93 14.72 -9.87
CA GLY A 319 17.99 15.71 -9.96
C GLY A 319 17.60 17.01 -10.68
N GLY A 320 16.55 17.00 -11.49
CA GLY A 320 16.03 18.18 -12.19
C GLY A 320 16.88 18.66 -13.37
N TYR A 321 17.64 17.77 -13.99
CA TYR A 321 18.46 18.08 -15.17
C TYR A 321 18.06 17.21 -16.36
N SER A 322 18.35 17.68 -17.57
CA SER A 322 18.05 16.96 -18.80
C SER A 322 19.32 16.60 -19.57
N PHE A 323 19.27 15.49 -20.28
CA PHE A 323 20.33 14.99 -21.15
C PHE A 323 19.73 14.19 -22.31
N GLU A 324 20.57 13.67 -23.20
CA GLU A 324 20.13 12.87 -24.35
C GLU A 324 20.64 11.43 -24.23
N TRP A 325 19.77 10.47 -24.56
CA TRP A 325 20.18 9.10 -24.83
C TRP A 325 20.00 8.79 -26.31
N THR A 326 21.01 8.13 -26.89
CA THR A 326 20.97 7.64 -28.27
C THR A 326 21.14 6.14 -28.27
N GLY A 327 20.26 5.47 -29.01
CA GLY A 327 20.23 4.01 -29.08
C GLY A 327 19.47 3.37 -27.93
N LYS A 328 19.04 2.11 -28.12
CA LYS A 328 18.27 1.40 -27.10
C LYS A 328 19.11 0.85 -25.93
N HIS A 329 20.40 0.58 -26.13
CA HIS A 329 21.22 -0.02 -25.07
C HIS A 329 21.77 1.07 -24.15
N GLN A 330 21.33 1.06 -22.90
CA GLN A 330 21.73 2.02 -21.87
C GLN A 330 22.34 1.30 -20.67
N HIS A 331 23.01 2.06 -19.82
CA HIS A 331 23.55 1.57 -18.55
C HIS A 331 23.30 2.62 -17.47
N VAL A 332 23.29 2.16 -16.22
CA VAL A 332 23.13 3.01 -15.05
C VAL A 332 24.02 2.50 -13.91
N TRP A 333 24.62 3.42 -13.18
CA TRP A 333 25.31 3.15 -11.92
C TRP A 333 24.53 3.82 -10.79
N ILE A 334 24.07 3.05 -9.80
CA ILE A 334 23.18 3.49 -8.73
C ILE A 334 23.87 3.26 -7.38
N ASP A 335 24.07 4.33 -6.61
CA ASP A 335 24.63 4.26 -5.25
C ASP A 335 23.54 4.22 -4.15
N ASN A 336 23.97 3.97 -2.91
CA ASN A 336 23.04 3.83 -1.78
C ASN A 336 22.44 5.15 -1.30
N ASN A 337 23.07 6.30 -1.61
CA ASN A 337 22.55 7.62 -1.26
C ASN A 337 21.48 8.09 -2.25
N HIS A 338 21.53 7.60 -3.49
CA HIS A 338 20.59 7.84 -4.57
C HIS A 338 20.09 6.48 -5.10
N PRO A 339 19.25 5.75 -4.34
CA PRO A 339 18.93 4.35 -4.64
C PRO A 339 18.02 4.17 -5.86
N ALA A 340 17.69 5.25 -6.56
CA ALA A 340 16.88 5.20 -7.76
C ALA A 340 17.11 6.40 -8.66
N PHE A 341 16.84 6.17 -9.93
CA PHE A 341 16.59 7.22 -10.92
C PHE A 341 15.16 7.13 -11.42
N ILE A 342 14.56 8.30 -11.68
CA ILE A 342 13.23 8.42 -12.27
C ILE A 342 13.36 9.39 -13.44
N TRP A 343 13.10 8.89 -14.65
CA TRP A 343 13.34 9.62 -15.89
C TRP A 343 12.04 9.84 -16.64
N ARG A 344 11.77 11.08 -17.06
CA ARG A 344 10.78 11.34 -18.13
C ARG A 344 11.48 11.25 -19.48
N ILE A 345 10.91 10.45 -20.38
CA ILE A 345 11.47 10.17 -21.71
C ILE A 345 10.57 10.81 -22.77
N GLU A 346 11.16 11.62 -23.64
CA GLU A 346 10.45 12.33 -24.70
C GLU A 346 11.15 12.12 -26.06
N PRO A 347 10.40 11.83 -27.15
CA PRO A 347 10.96 11.87 -28.49
C PRO A 347 11.60 13.23 -28.78
N LYS A 348 12.72 13.22 -29.51
CA LYS A 348 13.40 14.44 -29.96
C LYS A 348 12.77 15.02 -31.23
#